data_AF-A0AAD3YTG5-F1
#
_entry.id   AF-A0AAD3YTG5-F1
#
_cell.length_a   1.000
_cell.length_b   1.000
_cell.length_c   1.000
_cell.angle_alpha   90.00
_cell.angle_beta   90.00
_cell.angle_gamma   90.00
#
_symmetry.space_group_name_H-M   'P 1'
#
loop_
_entity.id
_entity.type
_entity.pdbx_description
1 polymer ?
#
loop_
_entity_poly.entity_id
_entity_poly.type
_entity_poly.pdbx_seq_one_letter_code
_entity_poly.pdbx_strand_id
1 'polypeptide(L)' 'MKILLVYAHPEPRSLNGALKDFTVQHLQNAGHDVQVSDLYAMRWKAGFDADDSSAPPVGASWRATRDSQYAFAHGTQ' A
#
# COMPACT_ATOMS: atom_id res chain seq x y z
N MET A 1 -7.60 -18.22 8.10
CA MET A 1 -8.11 -16.83 7.91
C MET A 1 -7.25 -16.10 6.89
N LYS A 2 -7.70 -15.00 6.29
CA LYS A 2 -6.89 -14.17 5.38
C LYS A 2 -6.15 -13.09 6.16
N ILE A 3 -4.85 -12.95 5.94
CA ILE A 3 -3.96 -11.99 6.62
C ILE A 3 -3.16 -11.23 5.58
N LEU A 4 -3.13 -9.90 5.70
CA LEU A 4 -2.24 -9.02 4.95
C LEU A 4 -1.12 -8.52 5.86
N LEU A 5 0.12 -8.83 5.53
CA LEU A 5 1.31 -8.30 6.19
C LEU A 5 1.89 -7.15 5.35
N VAL A 6 1.87 -5.93 5.88
CA VAL A 6 2.55 -4.79 5.27
C VAL A 6 3.98 -4.73 5.80
N TYR A 7 4.95 -4.87 4.90
CA TYR A 7 6.38 -4.82 5.22
C TYR A 7 7.01 -3.55 4.64
N ALA A 8 7.63 -2.75 5.49
CA ALA A 8 8.13 -1.42 5.16
C ALA A 8 9.59 -1.25 5.60
N HIS A 9 10.50 -2.10 5.11
CA HIS A 9 11.93 -1.96 5.39
C HIS A 9 12.78 -2.26 4.14
N PRO A 10 13.83 -1.46 3.85
CA PRO A 10 14.59 -1.58 2.60
C PRO A 10 15.55 -2.77 2.54
N GLU A 11 16.03 -3.24 3.71
CA GLU A 11 17.04 -4.30 3.81
C GLU A 11 16.41 -5.65 4.22
N PRO A 12 16.37 -6.66 3.32
CA PRO A 12 15.76 -7.97 3.61
C PRO A 12 16.48 -8.77 4.69
N ARG A 13 17.79 -8.55 4.92
CA ARG A 13 18.55 -9.25 5.98
C ARG A 13 18.58 -8.49 7.32
N SER A 14 17.78 -7.44 7.44
CA SER A 14 17.58 -6.72 8.70
C SER A 14 16.78 -7.55 9.71
N LEU A 15 16.75 -7.10 10.96
CA LEU A 15 15.85 -7.65 11.97
C LEU A 15 14.37 -7.62 11.51
N ASN A 16 13.93 -6.52 10.87
CA ASN A 16 12.58 -6.42 10.31
C ASN A 16 12.32 -7.45 9.20
N GLY A 17 13.31 -7.70 8.34
CA GLY A 17 13.23 -8.73 7.32
C GLY A 17 13.08 -10.13 7.92
N ALA A 18 13.91 -10.46 8.92
CA ALA A 18 13.81 -11.72 9.66
C ALA A 18 12.46 -11.89 10.37
N LEU A 19 11.93 -10.85 11.01
CA LEU A 19 10.61 -10.88 11.66
C LEU A 19 9.48 -11.07 10.65
N LYS A 20 9.57 -10.45 9.47
CA LYS A 20 8.62 -10.64 8.37
C LYS A 20 8.62 -12.09 7.90
N ASP A 21 9.80 -12.68 7.62
CA ASP A 21 9.92 -14.07 7.18
C ASP A 21 9.38 -15.05 8.23
N PHE A 22 9.75 -14.85 9.49
CA PHE A 22 9.23 -15.65 10.61
C PHE A 22 7.70 -15.57 10.71
N THR A 23 7.14 -14.37 10.62
CA THR A 23 5.69 -14.14 10.72
C THR A 23 4.93 -14.85 9.61
N VAL A 24 5.40 -14.75 8.36
CA VAL A 24 4.79 -15.43 7.21
C VAL A 24 4.81 -16.94 7.43
N GLN A 25 5.97 -17.51 7.77
CA GLN A 25 6.11 -18.95 8.00
C GLN A 25 5.22 -19.44 9.14
N HIS A 26 5.21 -18.72 10.27
CA HIS A 26 4.42 -19.08 11.44
C HIS A 26 2.91 -19.11 11.12
N LEU A 27 2.41 -18.07 10.46
CA LEU A 27 0.98 -17.94 10.14
C LEU A 27 0.53 -18.95 9.08
N GLN A 28 1.35 -19.20 8.05
CA GLN A 28 1.06 -20.23 7.06
C GLN A 28 1.01 -21.63 7.70
N ASN A 29 1.95 -21.93 8.60
CA ASN A 29 1.96 -23.21 9.34
C ASN A 29 0.73 -23.38 10.23
N ALA A 30 0.14 -22.29 10.73
CA ALA A 30 -1.11 -22.29 11.48
C ALA A 30 -2.38 -22.36 10.57
N GLY A 31 -2.22 -22.50 9.25
CA GLY A 31 -3.33 -22.65 8.30
C GLY A 31 -3.96 -21.32 7.84
N HIS A 32 -3.25 -20.20 7.98
CA HIS A 32 -3.70 -18.91 7.45
C HIS A 32 -3.24 -18.69 6.00
N ASP A 33 -4.06 -17.99 5.22
CA ASP A 33 -3.69 -17.43 3.92
C ASP A 33 -3.04 -16.07 4.16
N VAL A 34 -1.77 -15.94 3.78
CA VAL A 34 -0.93 -14.77 4.09
C VAL A 34 -0.46 -14.12 2.80
N GLN A 35 -0.80 -12.86 2.62
CA GLN A 35 -0.26 -11.99 1.57
C GLN A 35 0.70 -10.97 2.17
N VAL A 36 1.74 -10.61 1.41
CA VAL A 36 2.72 -9.60 1.82
C VAL A 36 2.71 -8.45 0.84
N SER A 37 2.53 -7.23 1.34
CA SER A 37 2.83 -6.00 0.60
C SER A 37 4.17 -5.46 1.08
N ASP A 38 5.23 -5.76 0.34
CA ASP A 38 6.57 -5.23 0.56
C ASP A 38 6.68 -3.85 -0.10
N LEU A 39 6.49 -2.79 0.68
CA LEU A 39 6.42 -1.43 0.16
C LEU A 39 7.71 -0.99 -0.54
N TYR A 40 8.86 -1.45 -0.06
CA TYR A 40 10.14 -1.12 -0.67
C TYR A 40 10.36 -1.89 -1.97
N ALA A 41 10.07 -3.20 -1.99
CA ALA A 41 10.17 -4.00 -3.22
C ALA A 41 9.15 -3.54 -4.28
N MET A 42 7.96 -3.13 -3.86
CA MET A 42 6.91 -2.58 -4.73
C MET A 42 7.24 -1.18 -5.26
N ARG A 43 8.27 -0.51 -4.73
CA ARG A 43 8.52 0.93 -4.95
C ARG A 43 7.27 1.76 -4.72
N TRP A 44 6.58 1.45 -3.61
CA TRP A 44 5.31 2.06 -3.30
C TRP A 44 5.45 3.59 -3.19
N LYS A 45 4.55 4.32 -3.86
CA LYS A 45 4.51 5.78 -3.86
C LYS A 45 3.91 6.26 -2.53
N ALA A 46 4.74 6.91 -1.70
CA ALA A 46 4.30 7.42 -0.40
C ALA A 46 3.75 8.85 -0.44
N GLY A 47 4.18 9.65 -1.41
CA GLY A 47 3.62 10.98 -1.64
C GLY A 47 2.19 10.87 -2.16
N PHE A 48 1.33 11.80 -1.77
CA PHE A 48 -0.01 11.95 -2.32
C PHE A 48 0.00 13.09 -3.35
N ASP A 49 -0.51 12.85 -4.55
CA ASP A 49 -0.55 13.82 -5.64
C ASP A 49 -1.65 13.53 -6.67
N ALA A 50 -1.62 14.24 -7.80
CA ALA A 50 -2.64 14.15 -8.85
C ALA A 50 -2.73 12.76 -9.52
N ASP A 51 -1.66 11.97 -9.49
CA ASP A 51 -1.63 10.65 -10.13
C ASP A 51 -2.39 9.58 -9.32
N ASP A 52 -2.89 9.92 -8.12
CA ASP A 52 -3.75 9.06 -7.29
C ASP A 52 -5.23 9.11 -7.71
N SER A 53 -5.55 9.75 -8.84
CA SER A 53 -6.88 9.81 -9.42
C SER A 53 -6.81 9.69 -10.93
N SER A 54 -7.68 8.88 -11.51
CA SER A 54 -7.86 8.81 -12.97
C SER A 54 -8.76 9.93 -13.53
N ALA A 55 -9.43 10.69 -12.67
CA ALA A 55 -10.21 11.85 -13.07
C ALA A 55 -9.34 13.10 -13.30
N PRO A 56 -9.68 13.94 -14.29
CA PRO A 56 -9.03 15.23 -14.47
C PRO A 56 -9.32 16.17 -13.29
N PRO A 57 -8.47 17.17 -13.03
CA PRO A 57 -8.75 18.16 -12.01
C PRO A 57 -10.09 18.88 -12.24
N VAL A 58 -10.84 19.10 -11.16
CA VAL A 58 -12.15 19.78 -11.20
C VAL A 58 -12.00 21.28 -11.52
N GLY A 59 -10.80 21.85 -11.40
CA GLY A 59 -10.51 23.26 -11.67
C GLY A 59 -9.22 23.47 -12.46
N ALA A 60 -8.74 24.72 -12.49
CA ALA A 60 -7.56 25.12 -13.26
C ALA A 60 -6.24 24.47 -12.79
N SER A 61 -6.20 23.97 -11.55
CA SER A 61 -5.07 23.23 -10.99
C SER A 61 -5.57 22.17 -10.01
N TRP A 62 -4.76 21.15 -9.78
CA TRP A 62 -5.05 20.11 -8.79
C TRP A 62 -5.06 20.69 -7.37
N ARG A 63 -6.07 20.31 -6.59
CA ARG A 63 -6.30 20.67 -5.20
C ARG A 63 -6.67 19.42 -4.42
N ALA A 64 -5.67 18.81 -3.80
CA ALA A 64 -5.74 17.66 -2.89
C ALA A 64 -7.15 17.31 -2.36
N THR A 65 -7.73 18.17 -1.51
CA THR A 65 -9.03 17.92 -0.89
C THR A 65 -10.18 17.82 -1.89
N ARG A 66 -10.25 18.74 -2.87
CA ARG A 66 -11.40 18.84 -3.78
C ARG A 66 -11.38 17.73 -4.81
N ASP A 67 -10.21 17.47 -5.38
CA ASP A 67 -10.04 16.44 -6.41
C ASP A 67 -10.14 15.04 -5.81
N SER A 68 -9.63 14.81 -4.59
CA SER A 68 -9.86 13.55 -3.86
C SER A 68 -11.33 13.34 -3.52
N GLN A 69 -12.05 14.36 -3.05
CA GLN A 69 -13.49 14.27 -2.79
C GLN A 69 -14.26 13.93 -4.07
N TYR A 70 -13.91 14.56 -5.19
CA TYR A 70 -14.53 14.27 -6.49
C TYR A 70 -14.24 12.84 -6.93
N ALA A 71 -12.98 12.41 -6.86
CA ALA A 71 -12.57 11.07 -7.27
C ALA A 71 -13.27 9.98 -6.46
N PHE A 72 -13.37 10.16 -5.15
CA PHE A 72 -14.11 9.25 -4.28
C PHE A 72 -15.61 9.20 -4.64
N ALA A 73 -16.25 10.35 -4.84
CA ALA A 73 -17.67 10.42 -5.16
C ALA A 73 -18.03 9.77 -6.52
N HIS A 74 -17.07 9.66 -7.43
CA HIS A 74 -17.25 9.13 -8.78
C HIS A 74 -16.51 7.81 -9.04
N GLY A 75 -15.85 7.23 -8.02
CA GLY A 75 -15.16 5.95 -8.13
C GLY A 75 -13.92 5.96 -9.04
N THR A 76 -13.23 7.09 -9.14
CA THR A 76 -12.01 7.26 -9.97
C THR A 76 -10.73 7.41 -9.14
N GLN A 77 -10.80 7.09 -7.85
CA GLN A 77 -9.66 7.01 -6.94
C GLN A 77 -8.88 5.70 -7.12
#